data_AF-A0A164KWC4-F1
#
_entry.id   AF-A0A164KWC4-F1
#
_cell.length_a   1.000
_cell.length_b   1.000
_cell.length_c   1.000
_cell.angle_alpha   90.00
_cell.angle_beta   90.00
_cell.angle_gamma   90.00
#
_symmetry.space_group_name_H-M   'P 1'
#
loop_
_entity.id
_entity.type
_entity.pdbx_description
1 polymer ?
#
loop_
_entity_poly.entity_id
_entity_poly.type
_entity_poly.pdbx_seq_one_letter_code
_entity_poly.pdbx_strand_id
1 'polypeptide(L)'
;MELPHAGKLSHAGTTGHKNGGTTDWAVSNTWDSPDWTVEELIEAKEGRTVSVVLPALNEERTVAEVVASIRPLVGSLVDELVVLDSGSSDGTVERARAAGARVVTREQAVPELEPVPGKGEVLWRSLAVTSGDLVAFVDSDLIDPDPMFVPRLLGPLLTVEGMHLVKAYYRRPLRQGETVDHNGGGRVTELVARPLLAALRPQLSKVLQPLGGEYAGTRELLTSVPFAPGYGVEIGLLLDTYDLLGLSAIGQVDLGVRTHRNRPLADLGVMSRQILGTVLGRSGIRDSGAALTQFPLVGNEFTTLTTEVSLSDRPPMNTLRPVGVAA
;
A
#
# COMPACT_ATOMS: atom_id res chain seq x y z
N MET A 1 -22.89 49.63 22.44
CA MET A 1 -21.70 48.90 22.89
C MET A 1 -20.95 48.49 21.64
N GLU A 2 -20.14 49.43 21.17
CA GLU A 2 -19.43 49.39 19.88
C GLU A 2 -18.19 48.51 19.99
N LEU A 3 -17.94 47.69 18.98
CA LEU A 3 -16.70 46.93 18.79
C LEU A 3 -15.65 47.85 18.16
N PRO A 4 -14.41 47.95 18.70
CA PRO A 4 -13.36 48.68 18.02
C PRO A 4 -12.57 47.80 17.04
N HIS A 5 -12.39 48.43 15.88
CA HIS A 5 -11.49 48.22 14.75
C HIS A 5 -10.24 47.32 14.89
N ALA A 6 -10.02 46.57 13.81
CA ALA A 6 -8.76 45.94 13.45
C ALA A 6 -7.68 46.99 13.11
N GLY A 7 -6.56 46.94 13.82
CA GLY A 7 -5.33 47.67 13.50
C GLY A 7 -4.29 46.74 12.89
N LYS A 8 -3.77 47.10 11.71
CA LYS A 8 -2.56 46.53 11.10
C LYS A 8 -1.34 46.90 11.94
N LEU A 9 -0.45 45.94 12.21
CA LEU A 9 0.93 46.22 12.64
C LEU A 9 1.92 45.44 11.79
N SER A 10 2.90 46.20 11.32
CA SER A 10 3.99 45.91 10.39
C SER A 10 5.12 45.09 11.00
N HIS A 11 5.87 44.38 10.14
CA HIS A 11 7.11 43.69 10.46
C HIS A 11 8.19 44.61 11.07
N ALA A 12 8.84 44.13 12.13
CA ALA A 12 10.21 44.46 12.46
C ALA A 12 10.87 43.22 13.08
N GLY A 13 12.02 42.83 12.52
CA GLY A 13 12.73 41.61 12.86
C GLY A 13 13.24 41.57 14.30
N THR A 14 13.35 40.36 14.82
CA THR A 14 14.20 40.09 15.97
C THR A 14 14.81 38.71 15.79
N THR A 15 16.13 38.68 15.93
CA THR A 15 17.04 37.54 15.79
C THR A 15 16.58 36.35 16.61
N GLY A 16 16.03 35.35 15.93
CA GLY A 16 15.62 34.07 16.52
C GLY A 16 16.82 33.20 16.85
N HIS A 17 16.94 32.83 18.12
CA HIS A 17 17.75 31.73 18.60
C HIS A 17 17.54 30.47 17.74
N LYS A 18 18.63 29.81 17.35
CA LYS A 18 18.63 28.46 16.78
C LYS A 18 18.17 27.47 17.84
N ASN A 19 16.87 27.24 17.95
CA ASN A 19 16.34 26.03 18.56
C ASN A 19 16.38 24.92 17.51
N GLY A 20 17.20 23.90 17.74
CA GLY A 20 17.17 22.64 17.00
C GLY A 20 15.88 21.88 17.33
N GLY A 21 14.77 22.32 16.75
CA GLY A 21 13.49 21.64 16.85
C GLY A 21 13.47 20.44 15.91
N THR A 22 13.26 19.24 16.47
CA THR A 22 12.84 18.07 15.71
C THR A 22 11.54 18.44 14.98
N THR A 23 11.59 18.54 13.65
CA THR A 23 10.40 18.76 12.82
C THR A 23 9.42 17.62 13.07
N ASP A 24 8.14 17.93 13.24
CA ASP A 24 7.10 16.91 13.39
C ASP A 24 7.07 16.03 12.14
N TRP A 25 7.09 14.70 12.31
CA TRP A 25 6.99 13.73 11.20
C TRP A 25 5.79 14.01 10.29
N ALA A 26 4.67 14.46 10.86
CA ALA A 26 3.48 14.81 10.08
C ALA A 26 3.73 15.95 9.08
N VAL A 27 4.77 16.76 9.29
CA VAL A 27 5.19 17.84 8.39
C VAL A 27 6.34 17.38 7.49
N SER A 28 7.35 16.70 8.04
CA SER A 28 8.56 16.33 7.29
C SER A 28 8.39 15.13 6.36
N ASN A 29 7.38 14.29 6.60
CA ASN A 29 7.20 13.00 5.93
C ASN A 29 5.80 12.84 5.30
N THR A 30 5.09 13.95 5.08
CA THR A 30 3.77 13.97 4.45
C THR A 30 3.76 14.95 3.29
N TRP A 31 3.31 14.49 2.12
CA TRP A 31 3.23 15.29 0.89
C TRP A 31 1.79 15.34 0.38
N ASP A 32 1.07 16.43 0.71
CA ASP A 32 -0.32 16.64 0.27
C ASP A 32 -0.45 17.02 -1.21
N SER A 33 0.52 17.77 -1.72
CA SER A 33 0.51 18.28 -3.10
C SER A 33 1.95 18.45 -3.57
N PRO A 34 2.67 17.33 -3.77
CA PRO A 34 4.02 17.41 -4.26
C PRO A 34 4.09 18.07 -5.63
N ASP A 35 5.08 18.94 -5.82
CA ASP A 35 5.29 19.76 -7.01
C ASP A 35 6.30 19.16 -8.01
N TRP A 36 6.84 17.96 -7.73
CA TRP A 36 7.75 17.28 -8.64
C TRP A 36 7.11 17.00 -10.00
N THR A 37 7.84 17.32 -11.05
CA THR A 37 7.54 16.89 -12.42
C THR A 37 8.06 15.48 -12.67
N VAL A 38 7.53 14.79 -13.69
CA VAL A 38 8.02 13.45 -14.05
C VAL A 38 9.47 13.53 -14.52
N GLU A 39 9.85 14.59 -15.20
CA GLU A 39 11.21 14.86 -15.68
C GLU A 39 12.20 14.99 -14.52
N GLU A 40 11.89 15.78 -13.49
CA GLU A 40 12.73 15.91 -12.29
C GLU A 40 12.89 14.56 -11.57
N LEU A 41 11.83 13.75 -11.51
CA LEU A 41 11.92 12.41 -10.91
C LEU A 41 12.77 11.45 -11.75
N ILE A 42 12.72 11.56 -13.08
CA ILE A 42 13.60 10.77 -13.97
C ILE A 42 15.07 11.14 -13.71
N GLU A 43 15.38 12.44 -13.60
CA GLU A 43 16.74 12.90 -13.28
C GLU A 43 17.17 12.40 -11.89
N ALA A 44 16.28 12.48 -10.91
CA ALA A 44 16.52 12.03 -9.55
C ALA A 44 16.71 10.51 -9.42
N LYS A 45 16.42 9.69 -10.44
CA LYS A 45 16.73 8.25 -10.41
C LYS A 45 18.21 8.00 -10.15
N GLU A 46 19.10 8.82 -10.72
CA GLU A 46 20.56 8.69 -10.54
C GLU A 46 21.08 7.26 -10.79
N GLY A 47 20.51 6.57 -11.79
CA GLY A 47 20.84 5.19 -12.15
C GLY A 47 20.05 4.10 -11.42
N ARG A 48 19.24 4.46 -10.40
CA ARG A 48 18.29 3.54 -9.77
C ARG A 48 17.16 3.17 -10.73
N THR A 49 16.66 1.96 -10.61
CA THR A 49 15.59 1.39 -11.45
C THR A 49 14.29 1.22 -10.68
N VAL A 50 13.16 1.21 -11.39
CA VAL A 50 11.81 1.18 -10.83
C VAL A 50 10.98 0.06 -11.46
N SER A 51 10.47 -0.82 -10.61
CA SER A 51 9.43 -1.79 -10.95
C SER A 51 8.08 -1.32 -10.47
N VAL A 52 7.07 -1.41 -11.32
CA VAL A 52 5.67 -1.29 -10.90
C VAL A 52 5.02 -2.66 -10.97
N VAL A 53 4.36 -3.05 -9.87
CA VAL A 53 3.65 -4.32 -9.73
C VAL A 53 2.16 -4.08 -9.51
N LEU A 54 1.34 -4.72 -10.34
CA LEU A 54 -0.11 -4.77 -10.20
C LEU A 54 -0.53 -6.18 -9.77
N PRO A 55 -0.84 -6.44 -8.48
CA PRO A 55 -1.48 -7.69 -8.08
C PRO A 55 -2.88 -7.77 -8.69
N ALA A 56 -3.24 -8.90 -9.29
CA ALA A 56 -4.55 -9.07 -9.93
C ALA A 56 -5.22 -10.41 -9.57
N LEU A 57 -6.52 -10.36 -9.28
CA LEU A 57 -7.38 -11.53 -9.11
C LEU A 57 -8.80 -11.20 -9.56
N ASN A 58 -9.16 -11.64 -10.77
CA ASN A 58 -10.47 -11.37 -11.37
C ASN A 58 -10.82 -9.88 -11.48
N GLU A 59 -9.93 -9.12 -12.12
CA GLU A 59 -10.02 -7.66 -12.33
C GLU A 59 -10.09 -7.31 -13.83
N GLU A 60 -10.76 -8.15 -14.64
CA GLU A 60 -10.90 -7.95 -16.09
C GLU A 60 -11.52 -6.61 -16.48
N ARG A 61 -12.26 -5.99 -15.56
CA ARG A 61 -13.00 -4.75 -15.79
C ARG A 61 -12.13 -3.50 -15.68
N THR A 62 -11.00 -3.58 -14.97
CA THR A 62 -10.22 -2.40 -14.54
C THR A 62 -8.75 -2.53 -14.91
N VAL A 63 -8.19 -3.75 -14.95
CA VAL A 63 -6.74 -3.96 -15.12
C VAL A 63 -6.17 -3.27 -16.37
N ALA A 64 -6.91 -3.23 -17.47
CA ALA A 64 -6.46 -2.59 -18.70
C ALA A 64 -6.29 -1.07 -18.55
N GLU A 65 -7.20 -0.40 -17.82
CA GLU A 65 -7.14 1.05 -17.58
C GLU A 65 -6.00 1.39 -16.62
N VAL A 66 -5.78 0.57 -15.58
CA VAL A 66 -4.64 0.72 -14.66
C VAL A 66 -3.31 0.53 -15.39
N VAL A 67 -3.20 -0.45 -16.27
CA VAL A 67 -2.00 -0.61 -17.10
C VAL A 67 -1.83 0.61 -18.02
N ALA A 68 -2.89 1.09 -18.65
CA ALA A 68 -2.84 2.21 -19.58
C ALA A 68 -2.43 3.53 -18.92
N SER A 69 -2.77 3.77 -17.64
CA SER A 69 -2.35 4.99 -16.94
C SER A 69 -0.86 5.00 -16.60
N ILE A 70 -0.23 3.83 -16.47
CA ILE A 70 1.19 3.67 -16.10
C ILE A 70 2.07 3.45 -17.33
N ARG A 71 1.54 2.84 -18.39
CA ARG A 71 2.29 2.48 -19.60
C ARG A 71 3.10 3.62 -20.23
N PRO A 72 2.62 4.89 -20.26
CA PRO A 72 3.40 6.01 -20.78
C PRO A 72 4.70 6.30 -20.02
N LEU A 73 4.80 5.87 -18.76
CA LEU A 73 6.00 6.04 -17.94
C LEU A 73 7.06 4.96 -18.22
N VAL A 74 6.67 3.84 -18.84
CA VAL A 74 7.55 2.69 -19.08
C VAL A 74 8.54 2.99 -20.21
N GLY A 75 9.83 2.85 -19.91
CA GLY A 75 10.97 3.28 -20.73
C GLY A 75 11.61 4.59 -20.26
N SER A 76 11.08 5.22 -19.20
CA SER A 76 11.62 6.46 -18.60
C SER A 76 11.66 6.36 -17.07
N LEU A 77 10.67 6.91 -16.36
CA LEU A 77 10.53 6.79 -14.90
C LEU A 77 10.32 5.31 -14.52
N VAL A 78 9.46 4.67 -15.30
CA VAL A 78 9.11 3.25 -15.43
C VAL A 78 10.15 2.28 -16.01
N ASP A 79 10.86 1.41 -15.31
CA ASP A 79 11.74 0.43 -16.00
C ASP A 79 11.00 -0.86 -16.37
N GLU A 80 10.14 -1.35 -15.48
CA GLU A 80 9.29 -2.51 -15.76
C GLU A 80 7.90 -2.39 -15.14
N LEU A 81 6.88 -2.89 -15.86
CA LEU A 81 5.50 -2.97 -15.41
C LEU A 81 5.05 -4.43 -15.46
N VAL A 82 4.82 -5.01 -14.28
CA VAL A 82 4.44 -6.41 -14.09
C VAL A 82 3.05 -6.50 -13.50
N VAL A 83 2.15 -7.21 -14.17
CA VAL A 83 0.90 -7.68 -13.57
C VAL A 83 1.17 -9.07 -13.01
N LEU A 84 1.01 -9.24 -11.70
CA LEU A 84 1.15 -10.54 -11.07
C LEU A 84 -0.23 -11.15 -10.87
N ASP A 85 -0.53 -12.16 -11.68
CA ASP A 85 -1.81 -12.84 -11.66
C ASP A 85 -1.88 -13.85 -10.51
N SER A 86 -2.92 -13.71 -9.70
CA SER A 86 -3.19 -14.54 -8.53
C SER A 86 -4.03 -15.79 -8.85
N GLY A 87 -4.10 -16.21 -10.12
CA GLY A 87 -4.96 -17.29 -10.57
C GLY A 87 -6.35 -16.79 -10.95
N SER A 88 -6.43 -15.74 -11.77
CA SER A 88 -7.70 -15.24 -12.30
C SER A 88 -8.36 -16.30 -13.19
N SER A 89 -9.68 -16.37 -13.12
CA SER A 89 -10.52 -17.25 -13.94
C SER A 89 -11.34 -16.50 -15.00
N ASP A 90 -11.21 -15.18 -15.04
CA ASP A 90 -11.85 -14.28 -16.01
C ASP A 90 -10.83 -13.75 -17.04
N GLY A 91 -11.20 -12.75 -17.84
CA GLY A 91 -10.33 -12.17 -18.88
C GLY A 91 -9.20 -11.25 -18.38
N THR A 92 -8.84 -11.28 -17.09
CA THR A 92 -7.82 -10.38 -16.50
C THR A 92 -6.49 -10.48 -17.22
N VAL A 93 -6.01 -11.71 -17.46
CA VAL A 93 -4.68 -11.97 -18.03
C VAL A 93 -4.60 -11.48 -19.47
N GLU A 94 -5.61 -11.80 -20.29
CA GLU A 94 -5.68 -11.39 -21.69
C GLU A 94 -5.73 -9.88 -21.82
N ARG A 95 -6.54 -9.21 -21.01
CA ARG A 95 -6.70 -7.75 -21.04
C ARG A 95 -5.44 -7.02 -20.56
N ALA A 96 -4.79 -7.51 -19.51
CA ALA A 96 -3.52 -6.98 -19.04
C ALA A 96 -2.41 -7.06 -20.10
N ARG A 97 -2.30 -8.22 -20.78
CA ARG A 97 -1.34 -8.38 -21.90
C ARG A 97 -1.68 -7.47 -23.07
N ALA A 98 -2.96 -7.37 -23.45
CA ALA A 98 -3.40 -6.51 -24.54
C ALA A 98 -3.13 -5.01 -24.25
N ALA A 99 -3.19 -4.60 -22.98
CA ALA A 99 -2.82 -3.25 -22.55
C ALA A 99 -1.29 -3.00 -22.49
N GLY A 100 -0.48 -4.04 -22.74
CA GLY A 100 0.98 -3.93 -22.86
C GLY A 100 1.76 -4.19 -21.58
N ALA A 101 1.16 -4.83 -20.56
CA ALA A 101 1.88 -5.27 -19.37
C ALA A 101 2.53 -6.65 -19.55
N ARG A 102 3.66 -6.88 -18.86
CA ARG A 102 4.20 -8.22 -18.65
C ARG A 102 3.34 -8.91 -17.60
N VAL A 103 2.70 -10.04 -17.94
CA VAL A 103 1.88 -10.80 -17.00
C VAL A 103 2.60 -12.08 -16.57
N VAL A 104 2.74 -12.28 -15.26
CA VAL A 104 3.37 -13.46 -14.65
C VAL A 104 2.40 -14.05 -13.63
N THR A 105 2.20 -15.37 -13.64
CA THR A 105 1.35 -16.03 -12.63
C THR A 105 2.13 -16.33 -11.35
N ARG A 106 1.43 -16.58 -10.23
CA ARG A 106 2.09 -17.00 -8.97
C ARG A 106 2.98 -18.23 -9.15
N GLU A 107 2.53 -19.21 -9.94
CA GLU A 107 3.28 -20.45 -10.23
C GLU A 107 4.57 -20.13 -10.97
N GLN A 108 4.51 -19.25 -11.97
CA GLN A 108 5.69 -18.84 -12.75
C GLN A 108 6.69 -18.02 -11.94
N ALA A 109 6.21 -17.23 -10.98
CA ALA A 109 7.05 -16.29 -10.25
C ALA A 109 8.03 -16.96 -9.28
N VAL A 110 7.62 -18.06 -8.63
CA VAL A 110 8.46 -18.87 -7.74
C VAL A 110 8.11 -20.35 -7.96
N PRO A 111 8.61 -20.99 -9.03
CA PRO A 111 8.15 -22.30 -9.50
C PRO A 111 8.49 -23.46 -8.55
N GLU A 112 9.48 -23.30 -7.67
CA GLU A 112 9.86 -24.32 -6.70
C GLU A 112 8.97 -24.34 -5.44
N LEU A 113 8.03 -23.42 -5.29
CA LEU A 113 7.08 -23.36 -4.17
C LEU A 113 5.64 -23.33 -4.67
N GLU A 114 4.82 -24.22 -4.12
CA GLU A 114 3.37 -24.20 -4.37
C GLU A 114 2.77 -22.85 -3.90
N PRO A 115 1.96 -22.17 -4.74
CA PRO A 115 1.27 -20.95 -4.36
C PRO A 115 0.26 -21.16 -3.24
N VAL A 116 0.26 -20.26 -2.25
CA VAL A 116 -0.83 -20.19 -1.25
C VAL A 116 -1.81 -19.05 -1.59
N PRO A 117 -3.07 -19.09 -1.11
CA PRO A 117 -4.03 -18.01 -1.38
C PRO A 117 -3.66 -16.68 -0.70
N GLY A 118 -4.10 -15.58 -1.29
CA GLY A 118 -4.13 -14.26 -0.65
C GLY A 118 -3.14 -13.23 -1.21
N LYS A 119 -3.45 -11.94 -1.00
CA LYS A 119 -2.71 -10.81 -1.57
C LYS A 119 -1.22 -10.82 -1.17
N GLY A 120 -0.90 -11.11 0.09
CA GLY A 120 0.49 -11.19 0.54
C GLY A 120 1.37 -12.15 -0.24
N GLU A 121 0.83 -13.30 -0.67
CA GLU A 121 1.56 -14.25 -1.53
C GLU A 121 1.93 -13.62 -2.87
N VAL A 122 0.97 -12.95 -3.49
CA VAL A 122 1.14 -12.30 -4.78
C VAL A 122 2.23 -11.24 -4.66
N LEU A 123 2.12 -10.33 -3.70
CA LEU A 123 3.11 -9.27 -3.53
C LEU A 123 4.51 -9.83 -3.25
N TRP A 124 4.63 -10.84 -2.39
CA TRP A 124 5.90 -11.49 -2.08
C TRP A 124 6.52 -12.12 -3.33
N ARG A 125 5.75 -12.91 -4.10
CA ARG A 125 6.23 -13.56 -5.32
C ARG A 125 6.65 -12.57 -6.40
N SER A 126 6.02 -11.40 -6.46
CA SER A 126 6.40 -10.37 -7.45
C SER A 126 7.84 -9.88 -7.28
N LEU A 127 8.40 -9.94 -6.05
CA LEU A 127 9.79 -9.56 -5.79
C LEU A 127 10.79 -10.48 -6.49
N ALA A 128 10.42 -11.73 -6.77
CA ALA A 128 11.27 -12.71 -7.45
C ALA A 128 11.35 -12.50 -8.98
N VAL A 129 10.42 -11.73 -9.56
CA VAL A 129 10.32 -11.52 -11.01
C VAL A 129 10.51 -10.07 -11.45
N THR A 130 10.75 -9.20 -10.48
CA THR A 130 11.12 -7.79 -10.67
C THR A 130 12.58 -7.58 -10.24
N SER A 131 13.25 -6.60 -10.85
CA SER A 131 14.65 -6.25 -10.58
C SER A 131 14.86 -4.80 -10.13
N GLY A 132 13.84 -3.94 -10.20
CA GLY A 132 13.95 -2.52 -9.87
C GLY A 132 14.41 -2.25 -8.45
N ASP A 133 15.36 -1.32 -8.27
CA ASP A 133 15.85 -0.87 -6.95
C ASP A 133 14.73 -0.30 -6.07
N LEU A 134 13.71 0.29 -6.72
CA LEU A 134 12.45 0.69 -6.11
C LEU A 134 11.32 -0.17 -6.69
N VAL A 135 10.37 -0.56 -5.83
CA VAL A 135 9.17 -1.29 -6.24
C VAL A 135 7.94 -0.53 -5.78
N ALA A 136 7.06 -0.18 -6.71
CA ALA A 136 5.75 0.41 -6.44
C ALA A 136 4.65 -0.63 -6.67
N PHE A 137 3.77 -0.78 -5.70
CA PHE A 137 2.57 -1.59 -5.78
C PHE A 137 1.35 -0.69 -6.02
N VAL A 138 0.51 -1.07 -6.97
CA VAL A 138 -0.74 -0.36 -7.27
C VAL A 138 -1.83 -1.41 -7.48
N ASP A 139 -2.98 -1.29 -6.78
CA ASP A 139 -4.06 -2.26 -6.96
C ASP A 139 -4.63 -2.21 -8.39
N SER A 140 -4.99 -3.36 -8.94
CA SER A 140 -5.54 -3.47 -10.31
C SER A 140 -7.05 -3.24 -10.39
N ASP A 141 -7.71 -2.92 -9.28
CA ASP A 141 -9.16 -2.68 -9.16
C ASP A 141 -9.55 -1.18 -9.09
N LEU A 142 -8.61 -0.30 -9.43
CA LEU A 142 -8.82 1.15 -9.48
C LEU A 142 -9.71 1.55 -10.65
N ILE A 143 -10.59 2.52 -10.39
CA ILE A 143 -11.46 3.15 -11.41
C ILE A 143 -10.94 4.55 -11.68
N ASP A 144 -10.75 4.89 -12.95
CA ASP A 144 -10.18 6.16 -13.42
C ASP A 144 -8.85 6.53 -12.73
N PRO A 145 -7.81 5.66 -12.78
CA PRO A 145 -6.56 5.89 -12.06
C PRO A 145 -5.80 7.11 -12.59
N ASP A 146 -5.42 8.03 -11.70
CA ASP A 146 -4.60 9.20 -12.04
C ASP A 146 -3.18 8.73 -12.44
N PRO A 147 -2.67 9.06 -13.64
CA PRO A 147 -1.31 8.73 -14.08
C PRO A 147 -0.21 9.20 -13.13
N MET A 148 -0.48 10.19 -12.28
CA MET A 148 0.46 10.70 -11.28
C MET A 148 0.57 9.83 -10.02
N PHE A 149 -0.20 8.75 -9.87
CA PHE A 149 -0.09 7.86 -8.70
C PHE A 149 1.32 7.31 -8.51
N VAL A 150 1.91 6.73 -9.56
CA VAL A 150 3.28 6.17 -9.49
C VAL A 150 4.33 7.27 -9.26
N PRO A 151 4.37 8.38 -10.03
CA PRO A 151 5.26 9.50 -9.75
C PRO A 151 5.20 10.00 -8.30
N ARG A 152 3.99 10.19 -7.75
CA ARG A 152 3.81 10.68 -6.38
C ARG A 152 4.35 9.71 -5.32
N LEU A 153 4.17 8.40 -5.52
CA LEU A 153 4.72 7.37 -4.63
C LEU A 153 6.25 7.34 -4.65
N LEU A 154 6.84 7.55 -5.82
CA LEU A 154 8.29 7.50 -6.01
C LEU A 154 9.00 8.76 -5.54
N GLY A 155 8.32 9.92 -5.55
CA GLY A 155 8.90 11.21 -5.21
C GLY A 155 9.74 11.21 -3.93
N PRO A 156 9.18 10.81 -2.76
CA PRO A 156 9.96 10.78 -1.53
C PRO A 156 11.10 9.75 -1.55
N LEU A 157 10.94 8.60 -2.22
CA LEU A 157 12.00 7.58 -2.33
C LEU A 157 13.18 8.06 -3.18
N LEU A 158 12.91 8.91 -4.16
CA LEU A 158 13.94 9.44 -5.06
C LEU A 158 14.64 10.66 -4.49
N THR A 159 13.94 11.48 -3.70
CA THR A 159 14.39 12.82 -3.29
C THR A 159 14.74 12.95 -1.81
N VAL A 160 14.33 12.01 -0.95
CA VAL A 160 14.59 12.06 0.50
C VAL A 160 15.52 10.93 0.90
N GLU A 161 16.71 11.28 1.40
CA GLU A 161 17.67 10.31 1.91
C GLU A 161 17.10 9.53 3.11
N GLY A 162 17.33 8.22 3.15
CA GLY A 162 16.85 7.35 4.21
C GLY A 162 15.35 7.05 4.17
N MET A 163 14.64 7.42 3.09
CA MET A 163 13.26 7.00 2.85
C MET A 163 13.24 5.57 2.27
N HIS A 164 12.55 4.65 2.93
CA HIS A 164 12.49 3.25 2.49
C HIS A 164 11.07 2.76 2.17
N LEU A 165 10.03 3.39 2.71
CA LEU A 165 8.63 3.06 2.48
C LEU A 165 7.77 4.32 2.34
N VAL A 166 6.99 4.41 1.27
CA VAL A 166 6.01 5.49 1.06
C VAL A 166 4.62 4.89 0.95
N LYS A 167 3.70 5.31 1.83
CA LYS A 167 2.29 4.90 1.81
C LYS A 167 1.43 5.97 1.13
N ALA A 168 0.51 5.58 0.25
CA ALA A 168 -0.53 6.49 -0.20
C ALA A 168 -1.54 6.77 0.91
N TYR A 169 -2.09 7.98 0.93
CA TYR A 169 -3.41 8.25 1.50
C TYR A 169 -4.29 8.96 0.47
N TYR A 170 -5.58 8.93 0.71
CA TYR A 170 -6.58 9.41 -0.23
C TYR A 170 -7.94 9.51 0.46
N ARG A 171 -8.84 10.31 -0.12
CA ARG A 171 -10.26 10.34 0.22
C ARG A 171 -10.97 9.16 -0.44
N ARG A 172 -11.84 8.49 0.33
CA ARG A 172 -12.59 7.29 -0.10
C ARG A 172 -14.10 7.54 -0.03
N PRO A 173 -14.71 8.09 -1.10
CA PRO A 173 -16.16 8.23 -1.14
C PRO A 173 -16.82 6.85 -1.18
N LEU A 174 -17.78 6.62 -0.29
CA LEU A 174 -18.57 5.40 -0.20
C LEU A 174 -19.93 5.64 -0.85
N ARG A 175 -20.16 5.03 -2.02
CA ARG A 175 -21.46 5.07 -2.71
C ARG A 175 -22.39 3.98 -2.16
N GLN A 176 -23.57 4.37 -1.68
CA GLN A 176 -24.67 3.48 -1.31
C GLN A 176 -25.92 3.91 -2.07
N GLY A 177 -26.25 3.21 -3.17
CA GLY A 177 -27.34 3.64 -4.06
C GLY A 177 -27.05 5.01 -4.67
N GLU A 178 -27.98 5.96 -4.51
CA GLU A 178 -27.82 7.36 -4.94
C GLU A 178 -27.04 8.24 -3.95
N THR A 179 -26.79 7.76 -2.72
CA THR A 179 -26.09 8.53 -1.68
C THR A 179 -24.58 8.30 -1.73
N VAL A 180 -23.81 9.38 -1.68
CA VAL A 180 -22.35 9.35 -1.58
C VAL A 180 -21.95 9.86 -0.20
N ASP A 181 -21.47 8.97 0.66
CA ASP A 181 -20.76 9.37 1.87
C ASP A 181 -19.30 9.65 1.50
N HIS A 182 -18.93 10.92 1.40
CA HIS A 182 -17.58 11.33 1.00
C HIS A 182 -16.45 10.80 1.92
N ASN A 183 -16.77 10.35 3.14
CA ASN A 183 -15.81 9.86 4.14
C ASN A 183 -16.08 8.41 4.60
N GLY A 184 -17.08 7.71 4.07
CA GLY A 184 -17.52 6.41 4.62
C GLY A 184 -16.55 5.24 4.39
N GLY A 185 -15.61 5.37 3.45
CA GLY A 185 -14.64 4.34 3.08
C GLY A 185 -13.68 3.95 4.21
N GLY A 186 -13.09 2.74 4.13
CA GLY A 186 -12.01 2.36 5.05
C GLY A 186 -12.45 1.91 6.44
N ARG A 187 -13.65 1.34 6.60
CA ARG A 187 -14.15 0.80 7.89
C ARG A 187 -13.13 -0.03 8.68
N VAL A 188 -12.39 -0.92 8.02
CA VAL A 188 -11.34 -1.74 8.70
C VAL A 188 -10.12 -0.90 9.07
N THR A 189 -9.77 0.11 8.28
CA THR A 189 -8.73 1.08 8.64
C THR A 189 -9.09 1.80 9.95
N GLU A 190 -10.28 2.38 10.03
CA GLU A 190 -10.70 3.23 11.15
C GLU A 190 -11.08 2.45 12.41
N LEU A 191 -11.71 1.28 12.26
CA LEU A 191 -12.25 0.53 13.41
C LEU A 191 -11.31 -0.56 13.92
N VAL A 192 -10.27 -0.91 13.17
CA VAL A 192 -9.36 -2.02 13.52
C VAL A 192 -7.91 -1.57 13.47
N ALA A 193 -7.39 -1.21 12.28
CA ALA A 193 -5.97 -0.96 12.12
C ALA A 193 -5.47 0.26 12.92
N ARG A 194 -6.12 1.43 12.79
CA ARG A 194 -5.69 2.65 13.49
C ARG A 194 -5.83 2.52 15.02
N PRO A 195 -6.93 1.96 15.58
CA PRO A 195 -7.00 1.67 17.02
C PRO A 195 -5.91 0.70 17.51
N LEU A 196 -5.61 -0.36 16.75
CA LEU A 196 -4.54 -1.29 17.10
C LEU A 196 -3.16 -0.61 17.05
N LEU A 197 -2.89 0.20 16.03
CA LEU A 197 -1.66 1.00 15.96
C LEU A 197 -1.55 1.97 17.14
N ALA A 198 -2.61 2.69 17.49
CA ALA A 198 -2.62 3.57 18.65
C ALA A 198 -2.31 2.83 19.96
N ALA A 199 -2.80 1.59 20.09
CA ALA A 199 -2.56 0.76 21.27
C ALA A 199 -1.16 0.15 21.33
N LEU A 200 -0.60 -0.28 20.19
CA LEU A 200 0.58 -1.16 20.16
C LEU A 200 1.84 -0.52 19.53
N ARG A 201 1.68 0.52 18.71
CA ARG A 201 2.74 1.30 18.05
C ARG A 201 2.31 2.77 17.87
N PRO A 202 2.14 3.54 18.97
CA PRO A 202 1.48 4.84 18.94
C PRO A 202 2.15 5.87 17.99
N GLN A 203 3.45 5.74 17.71
CA GLN A 203 4.13 6.58 16.71
C GLN A 203 3.52 6.45 15.30
N LEU A 204 2.98 5.28 14.94
CA LEU A 204 2.34 5.02 13.65
C LEU A 204 0.90 5.54 13.55
N SER A 205 0.33 6.09 14.63
CA SER A 205 -1.03 6.67 14.61
C SER A 205 -1.19 7.84 13.62
N LYS A 206 -0.07 8.43 13.19
CA LYS A 206 0.02 9.51 12.20
C LYS A 206 -0.09 9.02 10.75
N VAL A 207 0.02 7.72 10.49
CA VAL A 207 -0.16 7.15 9.15
C VAL A 207 -1.65 7.10 8.82
N LEU A 208 -2.08 7.80 7.77
CA LEU A 208 -3.50 7.99 7.46
C LEU A 208 -4.16 6.71 6.93
N GLN A 209 -3.51 6.00 6.01
CA GLN A 209 -4.04 4.78 5.38
C GLN A 209 -3.04 3.61 5.53
N PRO A 210 -2.91 3.03 6.74
CA PRO A 210 -1.97 1.94 6.99
C PRO A 210 -2.25 0.68 6.16
N LEU A 211 -3.48 0.52 5.65
CA LEU A 211 -3.93 -0.60 4.83
C LEU A 211 -3.99 -0.26 3.33
N GLY A 212 -3.46 0.89 2.91
CA GLY A 212 -3.53 1.32 1.52
C GLY A 212 -2.77 0.38 0.59
N GLY A 213 -3.41 0.00 -0.52
CA GLY A 213 -2.85 -0.90 -1.53
C GLY A 213 -1.84 -0.23 -2.47
N GLU A 214 -1.85 1.10 -2.52
CA GLU A 214 -0.87 1.90 -3.25
C GLU A 214 0.26 2.32 -2.31
N TYR A 215 1.45 1.82 -2.57
CA TYR A 215 2.65 2.15 -1.81
C TYR A 215 3.90 1.79 -2.61
N ALA A 216 5.03 2.37 -2.24
CA ALA A 216 6.31 2.02 -2.85
C ALA A 216 7.37 1.84 -1.77
N GLY A 217 8.37 1.02 -2.05
CA GLY A 217 9.50 0.83 -1.15
C GLY A 217 10.77 0.45 -1.88
N THR A 218 11.88 0.56 -1.16
CA THR A 218 13.19 0.09 -1.64
C THR A 218 13.18 -1.44 -1.72
N ARG A 219 13.82 -2.01 -2.75
CA ARG A 219 14.01 -3.46 -2.87
C ARG A 219 14.76 -4.03 -1.66
N GLU A 220 15.73 -3.29 -1.14
CA GLU A 220 16.48 -3.67 0.07
C GLU A 220 15.54 -3.93 1.25
N LEU A 221 14.63 -3.00 1.55
CA LEU A 221 13.60 -3.19 2.57
C LEU A 221 12.68 -4.36 2.21
N LEU A 222 12.06 -4.32 1.03
CA LEU A 222 11.01 -5.28 0.65
C LEU A 222 11.53 -6.72 0.59
N THR A 223 12.80 -6.94 0.26
CA THR A 223 13.39 -8.28 0.23
C THR A 223 13.96 -8.75 1.57
N SER A 224 14.14 -7.84 2.54
CA SER A 224 14.71 -8.14 3.87
C SER A 224 13.67 -8.41 4.96
N VAL A 225 12.39 -8.13 4.70
CA VAL A 225 11.28 -8.37 5.64
C VAL A 225 10.40 -9.54 5.21
N PRO A 226 9.79 -10.27 6.18
CA PRO A 226 8.77 -11.27 5.86
C PRO A 226 7.51 -10.62 5.28
N PHE A 227 6.75 -11.39 4.50
CA PHE A 227 5.46 -10.94 3.96
C PHE A 227 4.32 -11.67 4.67
N ALA A 228 3.48 -10.89 5.37
CA ALA A 228 2.30 -11.42 6.02
C ALA A 228 1.26 -11.93 5.01
N PRO A 229 0.50 -12.98 5.33
CA PRO A 229 -0.44 -13.59 4.39
C PRO A 229 -1.70 -12.74 4.18
N GLY A 230 -2.37 -12.97 3.05
CA GLY A 230 -3.67 -12.36 2.77
C GLY A 230 -3.67 -10.83 2.85
N TYR A 231 -4.66 -10.26 3.53
CA TYR A 231 -4.79 -8.82 3.79
C TYR A 231 -3.88 -8.29 4.91
N GLY A 232 -3.04 -9.15 5.49
CA GLY A 232 -2.06 -8.73 6.50
C GLY A 232 -0.85 -8.02 5.92
N VAL A 233 -0.59 -8.16 4.61
CA VAL A 233 0.67 -7.73 4.00
C VAL A 233 0.97 -6.25 4.16
N GLU A 234 -0.01 -5.35 3.95
CA GLU A 234 0.22 -3.91 4.05
C GLU A 234 0.57 -3.46 5.47
N ILE A 235 -0.13 -4.00 6.48
CA ILE A 235 0.13 -3.65 7.89
C ILE A 235 1.40 -4.33 8.40
N GLY A 236 1.68 -5.55 7.94
CA GLY A 236 2.91 -6.28 8.25
C GLY A 236 4.13 -5.48 7.77
N LEU A 237 4.14 -5.07 6.51
CA LEU A 237 5.21 -4.25 5.94
C LEU A 237 5.40 -2.93 6.70
N LEU A 238 4.31 -2.25 7.07
CA LEU A 238 4.39 -1.01 7.84
C LEU A 238 5.06 -1.22 9.20
N LEU A 239 4.66 -2.27 9.92
CA LEU A 239 5.20 -2.61 11.24
C LEU A 239 6.65 -3.06 11.15
N ASP A 240 6.99 -3.94 10.21
CA ASP A 240 8.34 -4.43 10.00
C ASP A 240 9.30 -3.30 9.62
N THR A 241 8.86 -2.37 8.76
CA THR A 241 9.65 -1.18 8.42
C THR A 241 9.89 -0.30 9.64
N TYR A 242 8.84 -0.05 10.43
CA TYR A 242 8.94 0.79 11.62
C TYR A 242 9.87 0.17 12.68
N ASP A 243 9.74 -1.13 12.94
CA ASP A 243 10.54 -1.82 13.95
C ASP A 243 12.02 -1.93 13.53
N LEU A 244 12.32 -2.00 12.22
CA LEU A 244 13.69 -2.07 11.69
C LEU A 244 14.37 -0.70 11.52
N LEU A 245 13.67 0.27 10.94
CA LEU A 245 14.26 1.52 10.42
C LEU A 245 13.69 2.78 11.10
N GLY A 246 12.66 2.62 11.94
CA GLY A 246 12.00 3.73 12.62
C GLY A 246 11.06 4.53 11.72
N LEU A 247 10.35 5.48 12.34
CA LEU A 247 9.32 6.28 11.68
C LEU A 247 9.88 7.19 10.56
N SER A 248 11.13 7.65 10.68
CA SER A 248 11.77 8.54 9.70
C SER A 248 11.94 7.91 8.32
N ALA A 249 12.04 6.57 8.25
CA ALA A 249 12.14 5.82 7.01
C ALA A 249 10.80 5.61 6.29
N ILE A 250 9.71 6.09 6.89
CA ILE A 250 8.34 5.98 6.38
C ILE A 250 7.84 7.37 6.00
N GLY A 251 7.28 7.48 4.80
CA GLY A 251 6.64 8.66 4.27
C GLY A 251 5.21 8.38 3.82
N GLN A 252 4.44 9.43 3.57
CA GLN A 252 3.10 9.30 3.00
C GLN A 252 2.75 10.41 2.01
N VAL A 253 1.98 10.09 0.97
CA VAL A 253 1.64 11.02 -0.11
C VAL A 253 0.15 11.00 -0.43
N ASP A 254 -0.44 12.16 -0.70
CA ASP A 254 -1.85 12.26 -1.11
C ASP A 254 -2.01 11.88 -2.58
N LEU A 255 -2.83 10.87 -2.83
CA LEU A 255 -3.27 10.46 -4.16
C LEU A 255 -4.64 11.05 -4.53
N GLY A 256 -5.19 11.94 -3.71
CA GLY A 256 -6.44 12.64 -3.96
C GLY A 256 -7.65 11.75 -3.67
N VAL A 257 -8.33 11.30 -4.73
CA VAL A 257 -9.56 10.48 -4.60
C VAL A 257 -9.28 9.09 -5.15
N ARG A 258 -9.57 8.07 -4.33
CA ARG A 258 -9.48 6.67 -4.75
C ARG A 258 -10.86 6.03 -4.83
N THR A 259 -11.24 5.66 -6.04
CA THR A 259 -12.48 4.91 -6.30
C THR A 259 -12.13 3.45 -6.63
N HIS A 260 -12.77 2.51 -5.94
CA HIS A 260 -12.55 1.07 -6.07
C HIS A 260 -13.81 0.32 -5.63
N ARG A 261 -13.85 -1.00 -5.83
CA ARG A 261 -15.01 -1.83 -5.49
C ARG A 261 -15.24 -1.91 -3.98
N ASN A 262 -16.45 -1.56 -3.53
CA ASN A 262 -16.84 -1.72 -2.12
C ASN A 262 -17.03 -3.21 -1.77
N ARG A 263 -16.43 -3.64 -0.65
CA ARG A 263 -16.60 -4.99 -0.14
C ARG A 263 -17.84 -5.12 0.78
N PRO A 264 -18.58 -6.24 0.70
CA PRO A 264 -19.60 -6.61 1.66
C PRO A 264 -19.07 -6.63 3.10
N LEU A 265 -19.95 -6.45 4.09
CA LEU A 265 -19.55 -6.44 5.50
C LEU A 265 -18.95 -7.78 5.96
N ALA A 266 -19.43 -8.91 5.43
CA ALA A 266 -18.91 -10.24 5.74
C ALA A 266 -17.40 -10.33 5.44
N ASP A 267 -16.98 -9.94 4.23
CA ASP A 267 -15.59 -9.90 3.80
C ASP A 267 -14.71 -8.97 4.66
N LEU A 268 -15.28 -7.87 5.16
CA LEU A 268 -14.54 -6.97 6.05
C LEU A 268 -14.23 -7.61 7.41
N GLY A 269 -15.10 -8.51 7.89
CA GLY A 269 -14.83 -9.31 9.09
C GLY A 269 -13.61 -10.22 8.89
N VAL A 270 -13.55 -10.92 7.76
CA VAL A 270 -12.42 -11.78 7.38
C VAL A 270 -11.12 -10.97 7.28
N MET A 271 -11.18 -9.81 6.61
CA MET A 271 -10.04 -8.89 6.51
C MET A 271 -9.58 -8.41 7.90
N SER A 272 -10.51 -7.99 8.76
CA SER A 272 -10.24 -7.58 10.14
C SER A 272 -9.55 -8.68 10.94
N ARG A 273 -10.01 -9.93 10.83
CA ARG A 273 -9.42 -11.08 11.51
C ARG A 273 -7.97 -11.33 11.09
N GLN A 274 -7.68 -11.22 9.80
CA GLN A 274 -6.32 -11.39 9.25
C GLN A 274 -5.37 -10.28 9.72
N ILE A 275 -5.84 -9.03 9.70
CA ILE A 275 -5.08 -7.86 10.17
C ILE A 275 -4.76 -8.00 11.66
N LEU A 276 -5.74 -8.36 12.47
CA LEU A 276 -5.54 -8.57 13.91
C LEU A 276 -4.43 -9.61 14.15
N GLY A 277 -4.51 -10.79 13.53
CA GLY A 277 -3.50 -11.84 13.71
C GLY A 277 -2.10 -11.39 13.29
N THR A 278 -2.00 -10.62 12.21
CA THR A 278 -0.73 -10.05 11.73
C THR A 278 -0.14 -9.07 12.75
N VAL A 279 -0.94 -8.11 13.23
CA VAL A 279 -0.49 -7.09 14.21
C VAL A 279 -0.09 -7.75 15.54
N LEU A 280 -0.86 -8.74 16.01
CA LEU A 280 -0.54 -9.48 17.23
C LEU A 280 0.79 -10.23 17.08
N GLY A 281 1.00 -10.92 15.96
CA GLY A 281 2.25 -11.61 15.64
C GLY A 281 3.46 -10.69 15.67
N ARG A 282 3.39 -9.53 15.00
CA ARG A 282 4.43 -8.48 15.03
C ARG A 282 4.61 -7.82 16.40
N SER A 283 3.65 -7.98 17.29
CA SER A 283 3.71 -7.46 18.67
C SER A 283 4.16 -8.51 19.68
N GLY A 284 4.54 -9.73 19.24
CA GLY A 284 4.88 -10.84 20.13
C GLY A 284 3.71 -11.36 20.96
N ILE A 285 2.47 -10.99 20.59
CA ILE A 285 1.25 -11.43 21.27
C ILE A 285 0.74 -12.67 20.53
N ARG A 286 0.54 -13.76 21.27
CA ARG A 286 0.05 -15.01 20.70
C ARG A 286 -1.39 -14.84 20.19
N ASP A 287 -1.57 -14.99 18.89
CA ASP A 287 -2.87 -15.22 18.27
C ASP A 287 -3.29 -16.70 18.45
N SER A 288 -4.59 -16.96 18.60
CA SER A 288 -5.11 -18.32 18.81
C SER A 288 -5.04 -19.21 17.57
N GLY A 289 -4.91 -18.63 16.38
CA GLY A 289 -5.09 -19.32 15.10
C GLY A 289 -6.54 -19.69 14.78
N ALA A 290 -7.50 -19.32 15.64
CA ALA A 290 -8.89 -19.69 15.43
C ALA A 290 -9.50 -18.94 14.23
N ALA A 291 -10.25 -19.68 13.44
CA ALA A 291 -11.09 -19.17 12.37
C ALA A 291 -12.11 -18.14 12.88
N LEU A 292 -12.51 -17.22 11.99
CA LEU A 292 -13.63 -16.31 12.27
C LEU A 292 -14.94 -17.02 11.94
N THR A 293 -15.83 -17.12 12.92
CA THR A 293 -17.20 -17.59 12.72
C THR A 293 -18.15 -16.39 12.64
N GLN A 294 -18.88 -16.29 11.53
CA GLN A 294 -19.91 -15.28 11.27
C GLN A 294 -21.27 -15.96 11.13
N PHE A 295 -22.34 -15.18 11.30
CA PHE A 295 -23.71 -15.66 11.23
C PHE A 295 -24.52 -14.86 10.19
N PRO A 296 -24.29 -15.03 8.87
CA PRO A 296 -25.10 -14.37 7.86
C PRO A 296 -26.56 -14.88 7.85
N LEU A 297 -27.47 -13.96 7.55
CA LEU A 297 -28.90 -14.27 7.39
C LEU A 297 -29.15 -14.78 5.97
N VAL A 298 -29.64 -16.01 5.85
CA VAL A 298 -30.05 -16.62 4.57
C VAL A 298 -31.54 -16.92 4.67
N GLY A 299 -32.36 -16.16 3.93
CA GLY A 299 -33.81 -16.14 4.17
C GLY A 299 -34.13 -15.54 5.54
N ASN A 300 -34.76 -16.32 6.42
CA ASN A 300 -35.09 -15.91 7.79
C ASN A 300 -34.27 -16.66 8.86
N GLU A 301 -33.20 -17.35 8.47
CA GLU A 301 -32.38 -18.15 9.38
C GLU A 301 -30.92 -17.68 9.41
N PHE A 302 -30.33 -17.67 10.61
CA PHE A 302 -28.90 -17.45 10.77
C PHE A 302 -28.15 -18.72 10.43
N THR A 303 -27.29 -18.64 9.43
CA THR A 303 -26.41 -19.74 9.03
C THR A 303 -25.01 -19.51 9.55
N THR A 304 -24.28 -20.57 9.88
CA THR A 304 -22.89 -20.44 10.36
C THR A 304 -21.95 -20.43 9.16
N LEU A 305 -21.06 -19.44 9.11
CA LEU A 305 -19.98 -19.36 8.12
C LEU A 305 -18.65 -19.20 8.86
N THR A 306 -17.74 -20.15 8.67
CA THR A 306 -16.41 -20.12 9.29
C THR A 306 -15.35 -19.89 8.22
N THR A 307 -14.46 -18.92 8.46
CA THR A 307 -13.33 -18.59 7.58
C THR A 307 -12.02 -18.72 8.33
N GLU A 308 -11.15 -19.60 7.84
CA GLU A 308 -9.81 -19.82 8.39
C GLU A 308 -8.93 -18.57 8.26
N VAL A 309 -8.01 -18.41 9.21
CA VAL A 309 -6.98 -17.35 9.18
C VAL A 309 -5.62 -17.97 8.89
N SER A 310 -4.83 -17.34 8.03
CA SER A 310 -3.42 -17.74 7.86
C SER A 310 -2.55 -16.87 8.75
N LEU A 311 -1.65 -17.48 9.52
CA LEU A 311 -0.65 -16.77 10.34
C LEU A 311 0.79 -17.08 9.87
N SER A 312 0.92 -17.77 8.74
CA SER A 312 2.20 -18.19 8.20
C SER A 312 2.71 -17.16 7.21
N ASP A 313 3.71 -16.40 7.64
CA ASP A 313 4.41 -15.47 6.77
C ASP A 313 5.23 -16.19 5.70
N ARG A 314 5.40 -15.54 4.56
CA ARG A 314 6.52 -15.83 3.67
C ARG A 314 7.80 -15.23 4.24
N PRO A 315 8.94 -15.94 4.14
CA PRO A 315 10.21 -15.42 4.65
C PRO A 315 10.70 -14.23 3.81
N PRO A 316 11.68 -13.44 4.29
CA PRO A 316 12.33 -12.43 3.48
C PRO A 316 12.80 -12.99 2.14
N MET A 317 12.45 -12.32 1.02
CA MET A 317 12.76 -12.83 -0.32
C MET A 317 14.27 -13.02 -0.51
N ASN A 318 15.12 -12.23 0.14
CA ASN A 318 16.58 -12.39 0.06
C ASN A 318 17.10 -13.71 0.68
N THR A 319 16.30 -14.40 1.49
CA THR A 319 16.62 -15.75 1.99
C THR A 319 16.35 -16.86 0.96
N LEU A 320 15.53 -16.57 -0.04
CA LEU A 320 15.18 -17.50 -1.13
C LEU A 320 15.88 -17.14 -2.46
N ARG A 321 16.04 -15.84 -2.71
CA ARG A 321 16.69 -15.24 -3.89
C ARG A 321 17.64 -14.13 -3.41
N PRO A 322 18.85 -14.47 -2.94
CA PRO A 322 19.82 -13.48 -2.49
C PRO A 322 20.20 -12.53 -3.63
N VAL A 323 20.27 -11.23 -3.35
CA VAL A 323 20.75 -10.23 -4.31
C VAL A 323 22.20 -10.57 -4.67
N GLY A 324 22.45 -10.90 -5.94
CA GLY A 324 23.79 -11.25 -6.44
C GLY A 324 23.94 -12.62 -7.11
N VAL A 325 22.88 -13.44 -7.16
CA VAL A 325 22.86 -14.61 -8.06
C VAL A 325 22.07 -14.24 -9.30
N ALA A 326 22.77 -13.71 -10.30
CA ALA A 326 22.23 -13.62 -11.65
C ALA A 326 21.71 -15.01 -12.06
N ALA A 327 20.44 -15.07 -12.47
CA ALA A 327 19.92 -16.23 -13.20
C ALA A 327 20.58 -16.33 -14.57
#